data_AF-A0A319D7N9-F1
#
_entry.id   AF-A0A319D7N9-F1
#
_cell.length_a   1.000
_cell.length_b   1.000
_cell.length_c   1.000
_cell.angle_alpha   90.00
_cell.angle_beta   90.00
_cell.angle_gamma   90.00
#
_symmetry.space_group_name_H-M   'P 1'
#
loop_
_entity.id
_entity.type
_entity.pdbx_description
1 polymer ?
#
loop_
_entity_poly.entity_id
_entity_poly.type
_entity_poly.pdbx_seq_one_letter_code
_entity_poly.pdbx_strand_id
1 'polypeptide(L)'
;MGPDQHAQLDAFSLFLPFPYRVAVILLAGFWGWGANLQYLLKANIDVPALIRYPARQSSNQRPHYASTYQLATILTVPLAFSLLVFWPVTHGSVQRVEALDFIPQSYFLIGLLILILPFYRVARSGRYRFFMTLKRIGLGGLAEAQDGKFGDILLADALTSYAKVLADLVLTFCMFFTTDITSTFKPDRKCRNDYVVPIIIAFPSIIRLRQCLIEYLRVRRVSHKKEGVGHQHLANALKYATAFPVIILASLLKHYNPLDFYGYSEMSLSRLLFMFTFINSAYSFYWDVTKDWDLSLFSSARHSHEYPYGLRRHRYFTDQQYYLAISIDLAIRFSWLSRYVPGFVWLSDTEFGIFVLMFLEVARRWMWIFLRVETEWIRNSRGPAPDDILLGEFGGKLDAD
;
A
#
# COMPACT_ATOMS: atom_id res chain seq x y z
N MET A 1 34.48 -25.79 1.48
CA MET A 1 33.29 -24.98 1.80
C MET A 1 32.90 -25.33 3.22
N GLY A 2 32.94 -24.37 4.14
CA GLY A 2 32.75 -24.61 5.57
C GLY A 2 31.27 -24.90 5.92
N PRO A 3 31.00 -25.74 6.93
CA PRO A 3 29.65 -26.23 7.26
C PRO A 3 28.69 -25.18 7.87
N ASP A 4 29.09 -23.93 8.05
CA ASP A 4 28.35 -22.96 8.87
C ASP A 4 27.62 -21.85 8.08
N GLN A 5 27.51 -21.95 6.75
CA GLN A 5 26.81 -20.94 5.92
C GLN A 5 25.40 -21.34 5.47
N HIS A 6 24.94 -22.56 5.78
CA HIS A 6 23.53 -22.91 5.64
C HIS A 6 22.76 -22.27 6.79
N ALA A 7 22.38 -21.00 6.65
CA ALA A 7 21.31 -20.44 7.46
C ALA A 7 20.10 -21.39 7.33
N GLN A 8 19.82 -22.17 8.38
CA GLN A 8 18.70 -23.10 8.39
C GLN A 8 17.45 -22.37 7.89
N LEU A 9 16.86 -22.84 6.79
CA LEU A 9 15.57 -22.35 6.34
C LEU A 9 14.61 -22.48 7.52
N ASP A 10 14.00 -21.37 7.91
CA ASP A 10 12.96 -21.43 8.94
C ASP A 10 11.76 -22.22 8.39
N ALA A 11 10.96 -22.80 9.28
CA ALA A 11 9.81 -23.62 8.90
C ALA A 11 8.86 -22.90 7.94
N PHE A 12 8.76 -21.57 8.05
CA PHE A 12 7.95 -20.76 7.16
C PHE A 12 8.53 -20.64 5.74
N SER A 13 9.85 -20.57 5.56
CA SER A 13 10.48 -20.60 4.23
C SER A 13 10.38 -21.96 3.55
N LEU A 14 10.31 -23.03 4.33
CA LEU A 14 10.04 -24.38 3.82
C LEU A 14 8.59 -24.54 3.36
N PHE A 15 7.64 -23.94 4.09
CA PHE A 15 6.21 -24.02 3.76
C PHE A 15 5.79 -23.04 2.66
N LEU A 16 6.23 -21.78 2.74
CA LEU A 16 5.88 -20.71 1.81
C LEU A 16 7.15 -19.94 1.42
N PRO A 17 7.90 -20.41 0.41
CA PRO A 17 9.07 -19.73 -0.10
C PRO A 17 8.85 -18.28 -0.52
N PHE A 18 9.95 -17.53 -0.56
CA PHE A 18 9.95 -16.08 -0.79
C PHE A 18 9.11 -15.61 -2.00
N PRO A 19 9.18 -16.21 -3.21
CA PRO A 19 8.38 -15.76 -4.36
C PRO A 19 6.87 -15.92 -4.14
N TYR A 20 6.45 -16.98 -3.44
CA TYR A 20 5.03 -17.18 -3.13
C TYR A 20 4.50 -16.20 -2.11
N ARG A 21 5.32 -15.76 -1.15
CA ARG A 21 4.93 -14.72 -0.17
C ARG A 21 4.52 -13.44 -0.88
N VAL A 22 5.37 -12.98 -1.80
CA VAL A 22 5.12 -11.77 -2.62
C VAL A 22 3.86 -11.97 -3.45
N ALA A 23 3.72 -13.12 -4.11
CA ALA A 23 2.55 -13.45 -4.91
C ALA A 23 1.23 -13.40 -4.14
N VAL A 24 1.19 -14.01 -2.96
CA VAL A 24 0.00 -14.06 -2.08
C VAL A 24 -0.44 -12.65 -1.71
N ILE A 25 0.50 -11.78 -1.29
CA ILE A 25 0.17 -10.41 -0.86
C ILE A 25 -0.28 -9.54 -2.05
N LEU A 26 0.37 -9.66 -3.21
CA LEU A 26 -0.06 -8.95 -4.43
C LEU A 26 -1.46 -9.40 -4.86
N LEU A 27 -1.74 -10.70 -4.81
CA LEU A 27 -3.06 -11.26 -5.14
C LEU A 27 -4.16 -10.81 -4.18
N ALA A 28 -3.87 -10.76 -2.88
CA ALA A 28 -4.79 -10.21 -1.89
C ALA A 28 -5.21 -8.78 -2.25
N GLY A 29 -4.32 -7.99 -2.86
CA GLY A 29 -4.63 -6.66 -3.40
C GLY A 29 -5.67 -6.66 -4.51
N PHE A 30 -5.53 -7.54 -5.50
CA PHE A 30 -6.50 -7.65 -6.60
C PHE A 30 -7.87 -8.13 -6.10
N TRP A 31 -7.90 -9.12 -5.21
CA TRP A 31 -9.13 -9.58 -4.56
C TRP A 31 -9.78 -8.45 -3.74
N GLY A 32 -8.98 -7.75 -2.94
CA GLY A 32 -9.43 -6.62 -2.14
C GLY A 32 -10.00 -5.49 -2.99
N TRP A 33 -9.35 -5.12 -4.09
CA TRP A 33 -9.88 -4.11 -5.01
C TRP A 33 -11.21 -4.55 -5.64
N GLY A 34 -11.34 -5.83 -6.02
CA GLY A 34 -12.61 -6.39 -6.48
C GLY A 34 -13.72 -6.26 -5.43
N ALA A 35 -13.40 -6.58 -4.17
CA ALA A 35 -14.33 -6.44 -3.05
C ALA A 35 -14.74 -4.98 -2.80
N ASN A 36 -13.79 -4.03 -2.85
CA ASN A 36 -14.10 -2.60 -2.76
C ASN A 36 -15.13 -2.20 -3.82
N LEU A 37 -14.88 -2.53 -5.09
CA LEU A 37 -15.79 -2.21 -6.19
C LEU A 37 -17.17 -2.87 -6.02
N GLN A 38 -17.24 -4.12 -5.56
CA GLN A 38 -18.51 -4.83 -5.40
C GLN A 38 -19.35 -4.24 -4.26
N TYR A 39 -18.76 -4.09 -3.07
CA TYR A 39 -19.50 -3.65 -1.88
C TYR A 39 -19.83 -2.15 -1.93
N LEU A 40 -18.95 -1.32 -2.50
CA LEU A 40 -19.27 0.11 -2.73
C LEU A 40 -20.40 0.27 -3.74
N LEU A 41 -20.44 -0.54 -4.80
CA LEU A 41 -21.57 -0.53 -5.73
C LEU A 41 -22.88 -0.96 -5.03
N LYS A 42 -22.83 -1.98 -4.16
CA LYS A 42 -23.98 -2.38 -3.34
C LYS A 42 -24.46 -1.27 -2.40
N ALA A 43 -23.55 -0.42 -1.94
CA ALA A 43 -23.86 0.78 -1.16
C ALA A 43 -24.28 1.99 -2.02
N ASN A 44 -24.49 1.80 -3.33
CA ASN A 44 -24.83 2.86 -4.30
C ASN A 44 -23.75 3.95 -4.46
N ILE A 45 -22.47 3.57 -4.33
CA ILE A 45 -21.32 4.44 -4.55
C ILE A 45 -20.66 4.08 -5.89
N ASP A 46 -20.68 5.02 -6.86
CA ASP A 46 -20.09 4.81 -8.19
C ASP A 46 -18.59 5.13 -8.21
N VAL A 47 -17.78 4.15 -7.78
CA VAL A 47 -16.31 4.24 -7.81
C VAL A 47 -15.76 4.52 -9.21
N PRO A 48 -16.20 3.81 -10.29
CA PRO A 48 -15.82 4.14 -11.67
C PRO A 48 -15.98 5.64 -11.99
N ALA A 49 -17.09 6.26 -11.64
CA ALA A 49 -17.30 7.69 -11.88
C ALA A 49 -16.27 8.56 -11.14
N LEU A 50 -15.99 8.27 -9.87
CA LEU A 50 -15.02 9.02 -9.06
C LEU A 50 -13.59 8.96 -9.61
N ILE A 51 -13.18 7.78 -10.07
CA ILE A 51 -11.83 7.61 -10.63
C ILE A 51 -11.77 7.95 -12.11
N ARG A 52 -12.87 8.40 -12.74
CA ARG A 52 -13.00 8.67 -14.19
C ARG A 52 -12.77 7.43 -15.07
N TYR A 53 -13.27 6.29 -14.65
CA TYR A 53 -13.33 5.05 -15.43
C TYR A 53 -14.55 5.05 -16.34
N PRO A 54 -14.46 4.53 -17.59
CA PRO A 54 -15.60 4.46 -18.49
C PRO A 54 -16.83 3.80 -17.83
N ALA A 55 -17.95 4.52 -17.84
CA ALA A 55 -19.21 4.04 -17.27
C ALA A 55 -19.77 2.86 -18.06
N ARG A 56 -20.64 2.09 -17.41
CA ARG A 56 -21.44 1.07 -18.09
C ARG A 56 -22.48 1.76 -18.97
N GLN A 57 -22.57 1.35 -20.23
CA GLN A 57 -23.57 1.87 -21.17
C GLN A 57 -24.95 1.24 -20.95
N SER A 58 -25.02 0.06 -20.32
CA SER A 58 -26.28 -0.59 -19.95
C SER A 58 -26.12 -1.46 -18.70
N SER A 59 -27.24 -1.74 -18.01
CA SER A 59 -27.29 -2.65 -16.86
C SER A 59 -26.87 -4.09 -17.22
N ASN A 60 -27.06 -4.48 -18.50
CA ASN A 60 -26.66 -5.77 -19.05
C ASN A 60 -25.14 -5.91 -19.24
N GLN A 61 -24.39 -4.80 -19.24
CA GLN A 61 -22.93 -4.87 -19.26
C GLN A 61 -22.39 -5.38 -17.92
N ARG A 62 -21.40 -6.28 -18.01
CA ARG A 62 -20.75 -6.86 -16.83
C ARG A 62 -20.23 -5.75 -15.90
N PRO A 63 -20.46 -5.87 -14.58
CA PRO A 63 -19.99 -4.88 -13.63
C PRO A 63 -18.46 -4.88 -13.54
N HIS A 64 -17.89 -3.72 -13.22
CA HIS A 64 -16.42 -3.54 -13.20
C HIS A 64 -15.72 -4.50 -12.22
N TYR A 65 -16.33 -4.80 -11.06
CA TYR A 65 -15.77 -5.76 -10.11
C TYR A 65 -15.61 -7.16 -10.69
N ALA A 66 -16.47 -7.59 -11.63
CA ALA A 66 -16.38 -8.91 -12.24
C ALA A 66 -15.09 -9.06 -13.06
N SER A 67 -14.68 -7.99 -13.76
CA SER A 67 -13.40 -7.96 -14.47
C SER A 67 -12.21 -8.09 -13.52
N THR A 68 -12.27 -7.46 -12.35
CA THR A 68 -11.21 -7.54 -11.34
C THR A 68 -11.14 -8.93 -10.74
N TYR A 69 -12.28 -9.54 -10.38
CA TYR A 69 -12.30 -10.92 -9.88
C TYR A 69 -11.86 -11.94 -10.92
N GLN A 70 -12.15 -11.71 -12.20
CA GLN A 70 -11.66 -12.57 -13.27
C GLN A 70 -10.13 -12.54 -13.34
N LEU A 71 -9.51 -11.35 -13.27
CA LEU A 71 -8.05 -11.23 -13.22
C LEU A 71 -7.47 -11.88 -11.97
N ALA A 72 -8.06 -11.61 -10.80
CA ALA A 72 -7.62 -12.21 -9.54
C ALA A 72 -7.69 -13.75 -9.59
N THR A 73 -8.77 -14.31 -10.12
CA THR A 73 -8.95 -15.77 -10.29
C THR A 73 -7.92 -16.38 -11.22
N ILE A 74 -7.66 -15.76 -12.38
CA ILE A 74 -6.67 -16.26 -13.35
C ILE A 74 -5.25 -16.23 -12.78
N LEU A 75 -4.94 -15.33 -11.85
CA LEU A 75 -3.66 -15.31 -11.15
C LEU A 75 -3.64 -16.29 -9.95
N THR A 76 -4.76 -16.45 -9.24
CA THR A 76 -4.87 -17.34 -8.07
C THR A 76 -4.84 -18.82 -8.46
N VAL A 77 -5.47 -19.21 -9.58
CA VAL A 77 -5.52 -20.64 -10.00
C VAL A 77 -4.13 -21.23 -10.24
N PRO A 78 -3.24 -20.60 -11.04
CA PRO A 78 -1.86 -21.08 -11.18
C PRO A 78 -1.07 -21.07 -9.87
N LEU A 79 -1.30 -20.09 -8.98
CA LEU A 79 -0.64 -20.06 -7.67
C LEU A 79 -1.03 -21.27 -6.82
N ALA A 80 -2.34 -21.51 -6.72
CA ALA A 80 -2.88 -22.63 -5.95
C ALA A 80 -2.37 -23.96 -6.51
N PHE A 81 -2.38 -24.13 -7.84
CA PHE A 81 -1.80 -25.30 -8.49
C PHE A 81 -0.31 -25.46 -8.17
N SER A 82 0.47 -24.38 -8.28
CA SER A 82 1.90 -24.38 -7.98
C SER A 82 2.20 -24.76 -6.53
N LEU A 83 1.42 -24.25 -5.56
CA LEU A 83 1.53 -24.62 -4.15
C LEU A 83 1.14 -26.08 -3.88
N LEU A 84 0.05 -26.56 -4.49
CA LEU A 84 -0.41 -27.95 -4.38
C LEU A 84 0.57 -28.95 -4.98
N VAL A 85 1.40 -28.55 -5.96
CA VAL A 85 2.53 -29.35 -6.45
C VAL A 85 3.75 -29.20 -5.56
N PHE A 86 4.03 -27.98 -5.09
CA PHE A 86 5.22 -27.67 -4.31
C PHE A 86 5.26 -28.43 -2.97
N TRP A 87 4.18 -28.44 -2.19
CA TRP A 87 4.19 -29.07 -0.87
C TRP A 87 4.43 -30.58 -0.91
N PRO A 88 3.74 -31.38 -1.76
CA PRO A 88 3.97 -32.82 -1.82
C PRO A 88 5.35 -33.17 -2.35
N VAL A 89 5.88 -32.43 -3.34
CA VAL A 89 7.17 -32.80 -3.95
C VAL A 89 8.34 -32.48 -3.01
N THR A 90 8.25 -31.36 -2.28
CA THR A 90 9.33 -30.91 -1.38
C THR A 90 9.29 -31.59 -0.01
N HIS A 91 8.11 -32.03 0.47
CA HIS A 91 7.90 -32.56 1.83
C HIS A 91 8.49 -31.67 2.95
N GLY A 92 8.68 -30.37 2.69
CA GLY A 92 9.35 -29.47 3.63
C GLY A 92 10.83 -29.77 3.88
N SER A 93 11.49 -30.57 3.03
CA SER A 93 12.93 -30.83 3.12
C SER A 93 13.74 -29.66 2.54
N VAL A 94 14.72 -29.18 3.29
CA VAL A 94 15.66 -28.11 2.87
C VAL A 94 16.26 -28.40 1.49
N GLN A 95 16.79 -29.61 1.30
CA GLN A 95 17.46 -30.00 0.06
C GLN A 95 16.52 -29.96 -1.15
N ARG A 96 15.25 -30.36 -0.97
CA ARG A 96 14.27 -30.38 -2.05
C ARG A 96 13.72 -28.98 -2.35
N VAL A 97 13.50 -28.16 -1.33
CA VAL A 97 13.09 -26.76 -1.51
C VAL A 97 14.17 -25.96 -2.24
N GLU A 98 15.45 -26.27 -2.00
CA GLU A 98 16.57 -25.70 -2.74
C GLU A 98 16.63 -26.20 -4.18
N ALA A 99 16.60 -27.53 -4.39
CA ALA A 99 16.72 -28.11 -5.72
C ALA A 99 15.53 -27.84 -6.65
N LEU A 100 14.36 -27.50 -6.09
CA LEU A 100 13.11 -27.27 -6.83
C LEU A 100 12.65 -25.82 -6.77
N ASP A 101 13.58 -24.88 -6.64
CA ASP A 101 13.29 -23.44 -6.60
C ASP A 101 12.66 -22.91 -7.90
N PHE A 102 12.86 -23.60 -9.02
CA PHE A 102 12.19 -23.31 -10.29
C PHE A 102 10.66 -23.40 -10.18
N ILE A 103 10.09 -24.18 -9.25
CA ILE A 103 8.63 -24.28 -9.06
C ILE A 103 8.05 -22.92 -8.64
N PRO A 104 8.43 -22.32 -7.48
CA PRO A 104 7.95 -20.99 -7.11
C PRO A 104 8.32 -19.89 -8.12
N GLN A 105 9.48 -19.99 -8.76
CA GLN A 105 9.89 -19.06 -9.80
C GLN A 105 9.01 -19.14 -11.07
N SER A 106 8.62 -20.35 -11.48
CA SER A 106 7.79 -20.55 -12.67
C SER A 106 6.43 -19.87 -12.51
N TYR A 107 5.82 -19.98 -11.33
CA TYR A 107 4.60 -19.23 -11.02
C TYR A 107 4.84 -17.73 -11.08
N PHE A 108 5.93 -17.23 -10.49
CA PHE A 108 6.24 -15.80 -10.49
C PHE A 108 6.31 -15.25 -11.92
N LEU A 109 7.01 -15.96 -12.82
CA LEU A 109 7.10 -15.63 -14.23
C LEU A 109 5.71 -15.68 -14.90
N ILE A 110 4.96 -16.77 -14.72
CA ILE A 110 3.61 -16.92 -15.29
C ILE A 110 2.68 -15.78 -14.83
N GLY A 111 2.69 -15.44 -13.55
CA GLY A 111 1.90 -14.34 -12.99
C GLY A 111 2.29 -12.98 -13.58
N LEU A 112 3.58 -12.73 -13.74
CA LEU A 112 4.09 -11.51 -14.38
C LEU A 112 3.69 -11.44 -15.86
N LEU A 113 3.77 -12.55 -16.60
CA LEU A 113 3.31 -12.64 -17.99
C LEU A 113 1.79 -12.39 -18.09
N ILE A 114 0.98 -12.95 -17.20
CA ILE A 114 -0.47 -12.70 -17.15
C ILE A 114 -0.77 -11.22 -16.86
N LEU A 115 -0.01 -10.58 -15.98
CA LEU A 115 -0.19 -9.17 -15.66
C LEU A 115 0.21 -8.27 -16.82
N ILE A 116 1.42 -8.43 -17.36
CA ILE A 116 2.02 -7.53 -18.35
C ILE A 116 1.50 -7.80 -19.76
N LEU A 117 1.45 -9.07 -20.17
CA LEU A 117 1.18 -9.40 -21.56
C LEU A 117 -0.33 -9.45 -21.80
N PRO A 118 -0.83 -8.73 -22.82
CA PRO A 118 -2.24 -8.70 -23.14
C PRO A 118 -2.66 -9.97 -23.91
N PHE A 119 -2.11 -11.15 -23.58
CA PHE A 119 -2.38 -12.39 -24.32
C PHE A 119 -3.85 -12.82 -24.27
N TYR A 120 -4.68 -12.18 -23.42
CA TYR A 120 -6.12 -12.41 -23.38
C TYR A 120 -6.91 -11.10 -23.22
N ARG A 121 -8.14 -11.07 -23.79
CA ARG A 121 -9.14 -9.98 -23.66
C ARG A 121 -9.59 -9.73 -22.20
N VAL A 122 -9.15 -10.54 -21.24
CA VAL A 122 -9.55 -10.44 -19.83
C VAL A 122 -8.99 -9.18 -19.18
N ALA A 123 -9.88 -8.37 -18.58
CA ALA A 123 -9.53 -7.16 -17.85
C ALA A 123 -8.57 -6.19 -18.58
N ARG A 124 -8.58 -6.19 -19.93
CA ARG A 124 -7.60 -5.44 -20.73
C ARG A 124 -7.60 -3.94 -20.40
N SER A 125 -8.78 -3.33 -20.34
CA SER A 125 -8.93 -1.91 -20.01
C SER A 125 -8.48 -1.58 -18.58
N GLY A 126 -8.82 -2.44 -17.61
CA GLY A 126 -8.39 -2.30 -16.22
C GLY A 126 -6.87 -2.40 -16.06
N ARG A 127 -6.25 -3.43 -16.66
CA ARG A 127 -4.79 -3.61 -16.64
C ARG A 127 -4.07 -2.46 -17.31
N TYR A 128 -4.52 -2.05 -18.51
CA TYR A 128 -3.95 -0.91 -19.21
C TYR A 128 -3.99 0.36 -18.36
N ARG A 129 -5.15 0.68 -17.74
CA ARG A 129 -5.28 1.83 -16.86
C ARG A 129 -4.36 1.72 -15.65
N PHE A 130 -4.29 0.55 -15.01
CA PHE A 130 -3.40 0.30 -13.88
C PHE A 130 -1.94 0.62 -14.22
N PHE A 131 -1.41 0.09 -15.32
CA PHE A 131 -0.04 0.37 -15.76
C PHE A 131 0.17 1.82 -16.18
N MET A 132 -0.80 2.45 -16.85
CA MET A 132 -0.72 3.86 -17.23
C MET A 132 -0.73 4.78 -16.01
N THR A 133 -1.53 4.47 -14.99
CA THR A 133 -1.52 5.19 -13.71
C THR A 133 -0.19 4.97 -12.99
N LEU A 134 0.31 3.72 -12.88
CA LEU A 134 1.63 3.44 -12.30
C LEU A 134 2.76 4.22 -12.98
N LYS A 135 2.79 4.21 -14.33
CA LYS A 135 3.78 4.96 -15.11
C LYS A 135 3.69 6.46 -14.82
N ARG A 136 2.47 7.01 -14.82
CA ARG A 136 2.20 8.43 -14.58
C ARG A 136 2.68 8.85 -13.19
N ILE A 137 2.20 8.17 -12.15
CA ILE A 137 2.58 8.49 -10.76
C ILE A 137 4.05 8.15 -10.47
N GLY A 138 4.68 7.22 -11.18
CA GLY A 138 6.09 6.90 -11.03
C GLY A 138 7.00 7.99 -11.59
N LEU A 139 6.78 8.38 -12.86
CA LEU A 139 7.65 9.29 -13.61
C LEU A 139 7.48 10.78 -13.27
N GLY A 140 6.46 11.15 -12.50
CA GLY A 140 6.27 12.55 -12.09
C GLY A 140 5.00 13.22 -12.57
N GLY A 141 4.14 12.51 -13.30
CA GLY A 141 2.82 13.02 -13.66
C GLY A 141 1.84 12.97 -12.49
N LEU A 142 0.94 13.95 -12.45
CA LEU A 142 -0.27 13.93 -11.63
C LEU A 142 -1.42 14.41 -12.50
N ALA A 143 -2.47 13.58 -12.63
CA ALA A 143 -3.65 13.96 -13.39
C ALA A 143 -4.26 15.25 -12.82
N GLU A 144 -4.88 16.04 -13.69
CA GLU A 144 -5.75 17.12 -13.23
C GLU A 144 -6.99 16.56 -12.53
N ALA A 145 -7.71 17.41 -11.79
CA ALA A 145 -8.89 16.99 -11.04
C ALA A 145 -9.94 16.33 -11.96
N GLN A 146 -10.13 16.88 -13.16
CA GLN A 146 -11.03 16.34 -14.17
C GLN A 146 -10.53 15.03 -14.83
N ASP A 147 -9.23 14.72 -14.77
CA ASP A 147 -8.59 13.61 -15.49
C ASP A 147 -8.32 12.38 -14.63
N GLY A 148 -8.91 12.31 -13.44
CA GLY A 148 -8.82 11.15 -12.55
C GLY A 148 -7.75 11.25 -11.46
N LYS A 149 -7.42 12.47 -11.00
CA LYS A 149 -6.52 12.73 -9.85
C LYS A 149 -6.80 11.84 -8.64
N PHE A 150 -8.08 11.58 -8.33
CA PHE A 150 -8.43 10.71 -7.21
C PHE A 150 -7.93 9.27 -7.38
N GLY A 151 -7.98 8.72 -8.59
CA GLY A 151 -7.43 7.40 -8.90
C GLY A 151 -5.90 7.34 -8.76
N ASP A 152 -5.20 8.40 -9.20
CA ASP A 152 -3.75 8.53 -9.01
C ASP A 152 -3.38 8.57 -7.53
N ILE A 153 -4.13 9.31 -6.71
CA ILE A 153 -3.94 9.40 -5.25
C ILE A 153 -4.20 8.04 -4.59
N LEU A 154 -5.33 7.39 -4.89
CA LEU A 154 -5.66 6.07 -4.34
C LEU A 154 -4.57 5.03 -4.64
N LEU A 155 -4.08 4.98 -5.88
CA LEU A 155 -3.03 4.03 -6.24
C LEU A 155 -1.70 4.37 -5.54
N ALA A 156 -1.32 5.64 -5.51
CA ALA A 156 -0.09 6.06 -4.85
C ALA A 156 -0.14 5.79 -3.33
N ASP A 157 -1.28 6.00 -2.69
CA ASP A 157 -1.48 5.64 -1.27
C ASP A 157 -1.47 4.13 -1.05
N ALA A 158 -2.03 3.35 -1.98
CA ALA A 158 -1.91 1.91 -1.95
C ALA A 158 -0.43 1.48 -1.99
N LEU A 159 0.37 2.04 -2.90
CA LEU A 159 1.81 1.72 -3.01
C LEU A 159 2.58 1.96 -1.71
N THR A 160 2.19 2.94 -0.88
CA THR A 160 2.86 3.18 0.42
C THR A 160 2.73 2.00 1.37
N SER A 161 1.56 1.34 1.40
CA SER A 161 1.32 0.12 2.19
C SER A 161 1.98 -1.12 1.56
N TYR A 162 2.27 -1.08 0.26
CA TYR A 162 3.01 -2.12 -0.46
C TYR A 162 4.53 -1.91 -0.48
N ALA A 163 5.09 -0.89 0.18
CA ALA A 163 6.50 -0.51 0.03
C ALA A 163 7.49 -1.67 0.28
N LYS A 164 7.29 -2.45 1.35
CA LYS A 164 8.12 -3.64 1.63
C LYS A 164 7.85 -4.79 0.65
N VAL A 165 6.60 -4.97 0.23
CA VAL A 165 6.21 -5.98 -0.77
C VAL A 165 6.86 -5.67 -2.13
N LEU A 166 7.00 -4.40 -2.50
CA LEU A 166 7.70 -3.96 -3.71
C LEU A 166 9.21 -4.22 -3.61
N ALA A 167 9.81 -4.02 -2.43
CA ALA A 167 11.20 -4.39 -2.22
C ALA A 167 11.39 -5.91 -2.37
N ASP A 168 10.50 -6.72 -1.78
CA ASP A 168 10.53 -8.17 -1.92
C ASP A 168 10.28 -8.64 -3.37
N LEU A 169 9.44 -7.91 -4.11
CA LEU A 169 9.21 -8.14 -5.54
C LEU A 169 10.49 -7.92 -6.35
N VAL A 170 11.22 -6.83 -6.11
CA VAL A 170 12.50 -6.55 -6.79
C VAL A 170 13.57 -7.56 -6.38
N LEU A 171 13.63 -7.95 -5.11
CA LEU A 171 14.56 -8.97 -4.63
C LEU A 171 14.25 -10.34 -5.26
N THR A 172 12.98 -10.71 -5.38
CA THR A 172 12.55 -11.94 -6.07
C THR A 172 12.99 -11.92 -7.53
N PHE A 173 12.80 -10.78 -8.21
CA PHE A 173 13.24 -10.62 -9.60
C PHE A 173 14.76 -10.71 -9.72
N CYS A 174 15.52 -10.07 -8.82
CA CYS A 174 16.99 -10.15 -8.84
C CYS A 174 17.50 -11.58 -8.64
N MET A 175 16.94 -12.33 -7.68
CA MET A 175 17.33 -13.72 -7.43
C MET A 175 17.03 -14.61 -8.63
N PHE A 176 15.92 -14.37 -9.35
CA PHE A 176 15.58 -15.14 -10.54
C PHE A 176 16.62 -15.04 -11.67
N PHE A 177 17.26 -13.87 -11.83
CA PHE A 177 18.26 -13.65 -12.90
C PHE A 177 19.70 -13.91 -12.46
N THR A 178 19.93 -14.36 -11.22
CA THR A 178 21.28 -14.59 -10.69
C THR A 178 21.55 -16.09 -10.57
N THR A 179 22.51 -16.60 -11.32
CA THR A 179 22.77 -18.05 -11.49
C THR A 179 23.27 -18.77 -10.24
N ASP A 180 23.75 -18.04 -9.23
CA ASP A 180 24.36 -18.62 -8.02
C ASP A 180 23.50 -18.41 -6.75
N ILE A 181 22.25 -17.97 -6.89
CA ILE A 181 21.38 -17.64 -5.75
C ILE A 181 20.05 -18.37 -5.89
N THR A 182 19.76 -19.24 -4.94
CA THR A 182 18.47 -19.90 -4.86
C THR A 182 17.40 -18.92 -4.36
N SER A 183 16.31 -18.77 -5.12
CA SER A 183 15.24 -17.80 -4.81
C SER A 183 14.33 -18.17 -3.63
N THR A 184 14.48 -19.40 -3.10
CA THR A 184 13.68 -19.91 -1.98
C THR A 184 14.22 -19.49 -0.62
N PHE A 185 15.43 -18.93 -0.57
CA PHE A 185 16.10 -18.50 0.66
C PHE A 185 15.96 -16.99 0.91
N LYS A 186 16.49 -16.54 2.05
CA LYS A 186 16.66 -15.11 2.33
C LYS A 186 17.59 -14.49 1.26
N PRO A 187 17.21 -13.36 0.64
CA PRO A 187 18.04 -12.69 -0.35
C PRO A 187 19.47 -12.43 0.13
N ASP A 188 20.45 -12.93 -0.64
CA ASP A 188 21.88 -12.76 -0.39
C ASP A 188 22.33 -11.30 -0.68
N ARG A 189 23.50 -10.91 -0.15
CA ARG A 189 24.11 -9.57 -0.28
C ARG A 189 24.24 -9.11 -1.74
N LYS A 190 24.42 -10.03 -2.70
CA LYS A 190 24.48 -9.72 -4.14
C LYS A 190 23.21 -9.01 -4.64
N CYS A 191 22.03 -9.48 -4.24
CA CYS A 191 20.74 -8.88 -4.61
C CYS A 191 20.22 -7.88 -3.57
N ARG A 192 20.52 -8.14 -2.30
CA ARG A 192 20.20 -7.27 -1.17
C ARG A 192 21.30 -6.23 -1.00
N ASN A 193 21.40 -5.32 -1.96
CA ASN A 193 22.26 -4.14 -1.83
C ASN A 193 21.67 -3.19 -0.76
N ASP A 194 22.52 -2.83 0.20
CA ASP A 194 22.20 -2.04 1.39
C ASP A 194 21.56 -0.68 1.09
N TYR A 195 21.77 -0.13 -0.12
CA TYR A 195 21.16 1.13 -0.55
C TYR A 195 19.91 0.94 -1.42
N VAL A 196 19.87 -0.12 -2.23
CA VAL A 196 18.79 -0.34 -3.19
C VAL A 196 17.47 -0.63 -2.49
N VAL A 197 17.49 -1.47 -1.45
CA VAL A 197 16.28 -1.86 -0.72
C VAL A 197 15.62 -0.65 -0.02
N PRO A 198 16.35 0.19 0.76
CA PRO A 198 15.79 1.42 1.31
C PRO A 198 15.24 2.38 0.26
N ILE A 199 15.88 2.52 -0.90
CA ILE A 199 15.40 3.38 -1.99
C ILE A 199 14.06 2.89 -2.53
N ILE A 200 13.91 1.58 -2.76
CA ILE A 200 12.65 0.98 -3.23
C ILE A 200 11.54 1.18 -2.18
N ILE A 201 11.84 0.97 -0.90
CA ILE A 201 10.88 1.20 0.20
C ILE A 201 10.49 2.69 0.29
N ALA A 202 11.43 3.60 0.04
CA ALA A 202 11.16 5.05 0.05
C ALA A 202 10.37 5.53 -1.17
N PHE A 203 10.45 4.82 -2.29
CA PHE A 203 9.89 5.26 -3.58
C PHE A 203 8.39 5.62 -3.53
N PRO A 204 7.49 4.82 -2.93
CA PRO A 204 6.08 5.21 -2.79
C PRO A 204 5.87 6.52 -2.01
N SER A 205 6.62 6.73 -0.92
CA SER A 205 6.55 7.97 -0.13
C SER A 205 7.10 9.16 -0.90
N ILE A 206 8.13 8.97 -1.75
CA ILE A 206 8.64 10.00 -2.67
C ILE A 206 7.55 10.41 -3.68
N ILE A 207 6.85 9.44 -4.27
CA ILE A 207 5.73 9.73 -5.20
C ILE A 207 4.70 10.63 -4.51
N ARG A 208 4.25 10.26 -3.31
CA ARG A 208 3.23 11.02 -2.58
C ARG A 208 3.73 12.39 -2.14
N LEU A 209 4.95 12.48 -1.62
CA LEU A 209 5.59 13.75 -1.29
C LEU A 209 5.57 14.69 -2.51
N ARG A 210 6.04 14.21 -3.66
CA ARG A 210 6.10 14.98 -4.90
C ARG A 210 4.70 15.42 -5.36
N GLN A 211 3.71 14.52 -5.34
CA GLN A 211 2.33 14.86 -5.69
C GLN A 211 1.78 15.98 -4.77
N CYS A 212 2.02 15.89 -3.47
CA CYS A 212 1.56 16.90 -2.52
C CYS A 212 2.26 18.26 -2.73
N LEU A 213 3.56 18.26 -3.02
CA LEU A 213 4.31 19.49 -3.32
C LEU A 213 3.87 20.14 -4.64
N ILE A 214 3.61 19.34 -5.69
CA ILE A 214 3.08 19.85 -6.96
C ILE A 214 1.73 20.55 -6.75
N GLU A 215 0.83 19.94 -5.98
CA GLU A 215 -0.48 20.54 -5.68
C GLU A 215 -0.36 21.79 -4.83
N TYR A 216 0.50 21.79 -3.81
CA TYR A 216 0.80 23.00 -3.03
C TYR A 216 1.26 24.15 -3.93
N LEU A 217 2.21 23.90 -4.83
CA LEU A 217 2.70 24.90 -5.77
C LEU A 217 1.61 25.35 -6.76
N ARG A 218 0.73 24.44 -7.21
CA ARG A 218 -0.39 24.76 -8.09
C ARG A 218 -1.39 25.70 -7.41
N VAL A 219 -1.83 25.37 -6.19
CA VAL A 219 -2.77 26.19 -5.41
C VAL A 219 -2.17 27.57 -5.13
N ARG A 220 -0.90 27.62 -4.72
CA ARG A 220 -0.18 28.87 -4.44
C ARG A 220 -0.09 29.79 -5.67
N ARG A 221 0.05 29.23 -6.88
CA ARG A 221 0.10 30.00 -8.13
C ARG A 221 -1.25 30.57 -8.55
N VAL A 222 -2.35 29.84 -8.31
CA VAL A 222 -3.69 30.23 -8.77
C VAL A 222 -4.35 31.23 -7.82
N SER A 223 -4.11 31.14 -6.50
CA SER A 223 -4.68 32.10 -5.57
C SER A 223 -3.87 32.26 -4.28
N HIS A 224 -3.35 33.46 -4.04
CA HIS A 224 -2.77 33.85 -2.75
C HIS A 224 -3.80 33.89 -1.61
N LYS A 225 -5.11 33.94 -1.91
CA LYS A 225 -6.19 34.00 -0.90
C LYS A 225 -6.62 32.63 -0.37
N LYS A 226 -6.15 31.52 -0.95
CA LYS A 226 -6.46 30.14 -0.51
C LYS A 226 -5.33 29.53 0.33
N GLU A 227 -4.78 30.29 1.30
CA GLU A 227 -3.64 29.85 2.14
C GLU A 227 -3.94 28.54 2.89
N GLY A 228 -5.15 28.38 3.44
CA GLY A 228 -5.56 27.18 4.18
C GLY A 228 -5.44 25.88 3.39
N VAL A 229 -5.85 25.89 2.11
CA VAL A 229 -5.77 24.71 1.21
C VAL A 229 -4.31 24.37 0.89
N GLY A 230 -3.47 25.40 0.69
CA GLY A 230 -2.03 25.23 0.50
C GLY A 230 -1.37 24.56 1.72
N HIS A 231 -1.69 25.01 2.93
CA HIS A 231 -1.16 24.43 4.16
C HIS A 231 -1.54 22.96 4.33
N GLN A 232 -2.74 22.54 3.91
CA GLN A 232 -3.14 21.14 3.96
C GLN A 232 -2.31 20.26 3.01
N HIS A 233 -2.01 20.72 1.80
CA HIS A 233 -1.11 19.98 0.89
C HIS A 233 0.30 19.86 1.45
N LEU A 234 0.83 20.91 2.08
CA LEU A 234 2.13 20.87 2.74
C LEU A 234 2.13 19.96 3.98
N ALA A 235 1.05 19.95 4.76
CA ALA A 235 0.88 19.03 5.87
C ALA A 235 0.89 17.57 5.37
N ASN A 236 0.20 17.28 4.26
CA ASN A 236 0.23 15.95 3.65
C ASN A 236 1.64 15.59 3.14
N ALA A 237 2.35 16.54 2.53
CA ALA A 237 3.74 16.37 2.12
C ALA A 237 4.62 16.00 3.33
N LEU A 238 4.48 16.72 4.45
CA LEU A 238 5.20 16.43 5.70
C LEU A 238 4.87 15.04 6.22
N LYS A 239 3.60 14.60 6.17
CA LYS A 239 3.19 13.25 6.56
C LYS A 239 4.03 12.19 5.84
N TYR A 240 4.13 12.24 4.50
CA TYR A 240 4.94 11.27 3.76
C TYR A 240 6.44 11.45 3.98
N ALA A 241 6.90 12.68 4.25
CA ALA A 241 8.31 12.93 4.59
C ALA A 241 8.74 12.25 5.89
N THR A 242 7.82 12.08 6.86
CA THR A 242 8.13 11.38 8.12
C THR A 242 8.53 9.90 7.94
N ALA A 243 8.29 9.30 6.77
CA ALA A 243 8.74 7.94 6.47
C ALA A 243 10.25 7.84 6.23
N PHE A 244 10.92 8.91 5.75
CA PHE A 244 12.34 8.81 5.37
C PHE A 244 13.28 8.60 6.55
N PRO A 245 13.16 9.32 7.68
CA PRO A 245 13.97 9.04 8.86
C PRO A 245 13.79 7.60 9.35
N VAL A 246 12.57 7.07 9.32
CA VAL A 246 12.29 5.67 9.70
C VAL A 246 13.05 4.69 8.81
N ILE A 247 12.99 4.87 7.49
CA ILE A 247 13.66 4.00 6.51
C ILE A 247 15.18 4.07 6.67
N ILE A 248 15.74 5.29 6.79
CA ILE A 248 17.18 5.51 6.94
C ILE A 248 17.68 4.88 8.25
N LEU A 249 17.02 5.17 9.38
CA LEU A 249 17.42 4.66 10.69
C LEU A 249 17.26 3.14 10.79
N ALA A 250 16.20 2.57 10.21
CA ALA A 250 16.02 1.12 10.16
C ALA A 250 17.13 0.45 9.34
N SER A 251 17.56 1.07 8.24
CA SER A 251 18.70 0.60 7.45
C SER A 251 20.00 0.69 8.26
N LEU A 252 20.30 1.85 8.85
CA LEU A 252 21.51 2.03 9.66
C LEU A 252 21.58 1.05 10.82
N LEU A 253 20.47 0.84 11.54
CA LEU A 253 20.42 -0.10 12.66
C LEU A 253 20.64 -1.55 12.20
N LYS A 254 20.11 -1.93 11.03
CA LYS A 254 20.30 -3.27 10.46
C LYS A 254 21.76 -3.55 10.08
N HIS A 255 22.49 -2.52 9.68
CA HIS A 255 23.90 -2.60 9.27
C HIS A 255 24.87 -2.17 10.38
N TYR A 256 24.37 -1.92 11.60
CA TYR A 256 25.21 -1.53 12.72
C TYR A 256 26.10 -2.68 13.17
N ASN A 257 27.40 -2.41 13.27
CA ASN A 257 28.38 -3.33 13.80
C ASN A 257 29.11 -2.67 14.98
N PRO A 258 29.05 -3.24 16.20
CA PRO A 258 29.67 -2.64 17.39
C PRO A 258 31.20 -2.54 17.30
N LEU A 259 31.84 -3.24 16.35
CA LEU A 259 33.29 -3.19 16.13
C LEU A 259 33.75 -1.97 15.34
N ASP A 260 32.83 -1.32 14.61
CA ASP A 260 33.15 -0.16 13.77
C ASP A 260 32.89 1.14 14.53
N PHE A 261 33.77 2.13 14.38
CA PHE A 261 33.66 3.40 15.10
C PHE A 261 32.80 4.41 14.33
N TYR A 262 31.50 4.46 14.67
CA TYR A 262 30.53 5.35 14.02
C TYR A 262 30.27 6.69 14.74
N GLY A 263 30.71 6.83 16.00
CA GLY A 263 30.39 8.00 16.84
C GLY A 263 28.98 7.99 17.43
N TYR A 264 28.20 6.93 17.23
CA TYR A 264 26.88 6.71 17.85
C TYR A 264 26.71 5.25 18.29
N SER A 265 25.87 5.01 19.30
CA SER A 265 25.56 3.68 19.82
C SER A 265 24.32 3.07 19.16
N GLU A 266 24.26 1.73 19.14
CA GLU A 266 23.07 0.97 18.72
C GLU A 266 21.81 1.44 19.49
N MET A 267 21.95 1.66 20.79
CA MET A 267 20.86 2.12 21.64
C MET A 267 20.34 3.50 21.21
N SER A 268 21.23 4.43 20.84
CA SER A 268 20.83 5.75 20.34
C SER A 268 20.06 5.64 19.01
N LEU A 269 20.55 4.82 18.07
CA LEU A 269 19.84 4.56 16.81
C LEU A 269 18.46 3.94 17.06
N SER A 270 18.40 2.94 17.93
CA SER A 270 17.15 2.24 18.28
C SER A 270 16.12 3.18 18.91
N ARG A 271 16.54 4.10 19.79
CA ARG A 271 15.67 5.13 20.39
C ARG A 271 15.17 6.14 19.36
N LEU A 272 16.05 6.60 18.45
CA LEU A 272 15.65 7.50 17.36
C LEU A 272 14.66 6.81 16.41
N LEU A 273 14.93 5.56 16.05
CA LEU A 273 14.05 4.76 15.21
C LEU A 273 12.66 4.60 15.86
N PHE A 274 12.59 4.31 17.16
CA PHE A 274 11.33 4.27 17.91
C PHE A 274 10.58 5.60 17.80
N MET A 275 11.26 6.71 18.10
CA MET A 275 10.66 8.05 18.08
C MET A 275 10.10 8.41 16.70
N PHE A 276 10.89 8.24 15.64
CA PHE A 276 10.43 8.55 14.28
C PHE A 276 9.35 7.60 13.78
N THR A 277 9.40 6.32 14.16
CA THR A 277 8.35 5.35 13.82
C THR A 277 7.03 5.69 14.53
N PHE A 278 7.12 6.12 15.79
CA PHE A 278 5.96 6.62 16.54
C PHE A 278 5.36 7.87 15.89
N ILE A 279 6.19 8.87 15.56
CA ILE A 279 5.75 10.10 14.88
C ILE A 279 5.07 9.76 13.54
N ASN A 280 5.69 8.91 12.72
CA ASN A 280 5.14 8.50 11.44
C ASN A 280 3.78 7.78 11.60
N SER A 281 3.69 6.85 12.56
CA SER A 281 2.46 6.08 12.86
C SER A 281 1.34 6.98 13.37
N ALA A 282 1.63 7.84 14.35
CA ALA A 282 0.67 8.75 14.96
C ALA A 282 0.17 9.80 13.96
N TYR A 283 1.07 10.44 13.19
CA TYR A 283 0.67 11.44 12.21
C TYR A 283 -0.16 10.81 11.08
N SER A 284 0.25 9.64 10.60
CA SER A 284 -0.51 8.97 9.54
C SER A 284 -1.86 8.45 10.03
N PHE A 285 -1.98 7.99 11.28
CA PHE A 285 -3.26 7.63 11.89
C PHE A 285 -4.18 8.84 12.03
N TYR A 286 -3.66 9.96 12.56
CA TYR A 286 -4.39 11.22 12.63
C TYR A 286 -4.91 11.64 11.25
N TRP A 287 -4.06 11.53 10.22
CA TRP A 287 -4.42 11.89 8.86
C TRP A 287 -5.55 11.01 8.29
N ASP A 288 -5.44 9.69 8.47
CA ASP A 288 -6.46 8.74 8.00
C ASP A 288 -7.83 9.08 8.61
N VAL A 289 -7.89 9.27 9.93
CA VAL A 289 -9.13 9.58 10.64
C VAL A 289 -9.69 10.95 10.26
N THR A 290 -8.86 12.00 10.28
CA THR A 290 -9.36 13.38 10.20
C THR A 290 -9.45 13.94 8.80
N LYS A 291 -8.57 13.51 7.88
CA LYS A 291 -8.48 14.10 6.54
C LYS A 291 -9.00 13.16 5.46
N ASP A 292 -8.64 11.89 5.54
CA ASP A 292 -9.05 10.91 4.54
C ASP A 292 -10.48 10.40 4.76
N TRP A 293 -10.84 10.14 6.02
CA TRP A 293 -12.20 9.75 6.41
C TRP A 293 -13.08 10.92 6.85
N ASP A 294 -12.49 12.11 6.98
CA ASP A 294 -13.20 13.37 7.28
C ASP A 294 -14.00 13.27 8.59
N LEU A 295 -13.39 12.65 9.62
CA LEU A 295 -13.99 12.49 10.95
C LEU A 295 -13.45 13.56 11.90
N SER A 296 -14.28 13.97 12.85
CA SER A 296 -13.97 15.06 13.79
C SER A 296 -13.61 14.54 15.19
N LEU A 297 -13.20 13.27 15.31
CA LEU A 297 -12.86 12.62 16.59
C LEU A 297 -11.81 13.39 17.43
N PHE A 298 -10.85 14.02 16.77
CA PHE A 298 -9.79 14.83 17.42
C PHE A 298 -10.07 16.34 17.38
N SER A 299 -11.29 16.75 17.02
CA SER A 299 -11.71 18.14 16.95
C SER A 299 -12.70 18.46 18.08
N SER A 300 -12.73 19.73 18.51
CA SER A 300 -13.76 20.26 19.42
C SER A 300 -15.17 20.11 18.85
N ALA A 301 -15.30 19.96 17.52
CA ALA A 301 -16.57 19.76 16.83
C ALA A 301 -17.25 18.40 17.12
N ARG A 302 -16.58 17.44 17.79
CA ARG A 302 -17.12 16.09 18.09
C ARG A 302 -18.42 16.07 18.91
N HIS A 303 -18.76 17.19 19.54
CA HIS A 303 -19.96 17.37 20.36
C HIS A 303 -21.10 18.10 19.60
N SER A 304 -20.89 18.51 18.36
CA SER A 304 -21.92 19.17 17.57
C SER A 304 -22.93 18.17 17.02
N HIS A 305 -24.16 18.64 16.76
CA HIS A 305 -25.20 17.83 16.11
C HIS A 305 -24.83 17.43 14.67
N GLU A 306 -23.89 18.15 14.05
CA GLU A 306 -23.37 17.84 12.72
C GLU A 306 -22.32 16.73 12.74
N TYR A 307 -21.66 16.52 13.89
CA TYR A 307 -20.68 15.45 14.08
C TYR A 307 -20.93 14.61 15.33
N PRO A 308 -22.05 13.87 15.41
CA PRO A 308 -22.37 13.09 16.61
C PRO A 308 -21.27 12.06 16.90
N TYR A 309 -20.69 12.15 18.10
CA TYR A 309 -19.61 11.28 18.56
C TYR A 309 -18.36 11.29 17.66
N GLY A 310 -18.11 12.42 16.99
CA GLY A 310 -16.98 12.61 16.09
C GLY A 310 -17.11 11.94 14.72
N LEU A 311 -18.27 11.37 14.40
CA LEU A 311 -18.58 10.81 13.08
C LEU A 311 -19.34 11.83 12.23
N ARG A 312 -19.26 11.73 10.90
CA ARG A 312 -20.00 12.61 9.98
C ARG A 312 -21.50 12.38 10.06
N ARG A 313 -22.30 13.42 9.79
CA ARG A 313 -23.77 13.30 9.67
C ARG A 313 -24.21 12.35 8.56
N HIS A 314 -23.59 12.44 7.39
CA HIS A 314 -23.95 11.63 6.22
C HIS A 314 -22.97 10.48 6.08
N ARG A 315 -23.50 9.25 6.14
CA ARG A 315 -22.75 8.00 6.17
C ARG A 315 -23.53 6.93 5.42
N TYR A 316 -22.81 6.10 4.67
CA TYR A 316 -23.29 4.90 3.99
C TYR A 316 -23.00 3.64 4.82
N PHE A 317 -22.06 3.70 5.75
CA PHE A 317 -21.72 2.62 6.67
C PHE A 317 -22.25 2.86 8.08
N THR A 318 -22.35 1.79 8.86
CA THR A 318 -22.81 1.85 10.26
C THR A 318 -21.73 2.41 11.18
N ASP A 319 -22.14 3.02 12.29
CA ASP A 319 -21.25 3.60 13.31
C ASP A 319 -20.23 2.58 13.83
N GLN A 320 -20.67 1.32 14.03
CA GLN A 320 -19.80 0.21 14.44
C GLN A 320 -18.68 -0.05 13.43
N GLN A 321 -18.98 0.02 12.13
CA GLN A 321 -17.97 -0.19 11.07
C GLN A 321 -16.92 0.92 11.08
N TYR A 322 -17.29 2.17 11.35
CA TYR A 322 -16.31 3.26 11.48
C TYR A 322 -15.39 3.05 12.68
N TYR A 323 -15.95 2.81 13.87
CA TYR A 323 -15.14 2.62 15.07
C TYR A 323 -14.25 1.39 14.96
N LEU A 324 -14.75 0.29 14.38
CA LEU A 324 -13.93 -0.89 14.09
C LEU A 324 -12.79 -0.55 13.12
N ALA A 325 -13.06 0.21 12.05
CA ALA A 325 -12.02 0.62 11.11
C ALA A 325 -10.96 1.52 11.76
N ILE A 326 -11.37 2.44 12.64
CA ILE A 326 -10.46 3.29 13.42
C ILE A 326 -9.59 2.45 14.35
N SER A 327 -10.17 1.51 15.09
CA SER A 327 -9.42 0.63 15.98
C SER A 327 -8.44 -0.27 15.23
N ILE A 328 -8.87 -0.84 14.09
CA ILE A 328 -8.00 -1.67 13.23
C ILE A 328 -6.85 -0.83 12.66
N ASP A 329 -7.13 0.39 12.17
CA ASP A 329 -6.11 1.26 11.62
C ASP A 329 -5.07 1.66 12.67
N LEU A 330 -5.52 2.02 13.88
CA LEU A 330 -4.65 2.30 15.01
C LEU A 330 -3.75 1.09 15.34
N ALA A 331 -4.36 -0.09 15.54
CA ALA A 331 -3.63 -1.29 15.93
C ALA A 331 -2.59 -1.70 14.88
N ILE A 332 -2.96 -1.71 13.59
CA ILE A 332 -2.05 -2.12 12.52
C ILE A 332 -0.96 -1.08 12.28
N ARG A 333 -1.24 0.23 12.35
CA ARG A 333 -0.21 1.26 12.21
C ARG A 333 0.86 1.15 13.28
N PHE A 334 0.44 0.97 14.54
CA PHE A 334 1.36 0.82 15.66
C PHE A 334 1.99 -0.57 15.74
N SER A 335 1.53 -1.55 14.95
CA SER A 335 2.19 -2.87 14.86
C SER A 335 3.62 -2.80 14.31
N TRP A 336 3.99 -1.74 13.58
CA TRP A 336 5.38 -1.49 13.17
C TRP A 336 6.32 -1.16 14.34
N LEU A 337 5.78 -0.86 15.52
CA LEU A 337 6.53 -0.71 16.78
C LEU A 337 6.60 -2.02 17.59
N SER A 338 6.10 -3.14 17.05
CA SER A 338 6.10 -4.45 17.71
C SER A 338 7.48 -4.90 18.23
N ARG A 339 8.56 -4.50 17.55
CA ARG A 339 9.95 -4.75 17.97
C ARG A 339 10.27 -4.29 19.39
N TYR A 340 9.57 -3.27 19.88
CA TYR A 340 9.80 -2.66 21.19
C TYR A 340 8.87 -3.21 22.28
N VAL A 341 7.96 -4.12 21.93
CA VAL A 341 7.00 -4.71 22.86
C VAL A 341 7.38 -6.17 23.08
N PRO A 342 7.82 -6.60 24.28
CA PRO A 342 8.39 -7.93 24.51
C PRO A 342 7.55 -9.10 23.99
N GLY A 343 6.22 -9.04 24.11
CA GLY A 343 5.32 -10.09 23.61
C GLY A 343 5.13 -10.15 22.09
N PHE A 344 5.59 -9.13 21.36
CA PHE A 344 5.38 -8.98 19.91
C PHE A 344 6.68 -8.87 19.11
N VAL A 345 7.85 -9.01 19.73
CA VAL A 345 9.17 -8.97 19.06
C VAL A 345 9.26 -9.95 17.89
N TRP A 346 8.63 -11.11 18.00
CA TRP A 346 8.60 -12.11 16.93
C TRP A 346 8.01 -11.59 15.61
N LEU A 347 7.14 -10.58 15.64
CA LEU A 347 6.57 -9.95 14.44
C LEU A 347 7.65 -9.22 13.61
N SER A 348 8.67 -8.64 14.26
CA SER A 348 9.74 -7.93 13.56
C SER A 348 10.96 -8.81 13.23
N ASP A 349 11.16 -9.89 13.99
CA ASP A 349 12.41 -10.64 13.96
C ASP A 349 12.32 -11.95 13.15
N THR A 350 11.10 -12.41 12.85
CA THR A 350 10.86 -13.64 12.07
C THR A 350 10.31 -13.33 10.68
N GLU A 351 10.59 -14.19 9.70
CA GLU A 351 10.08 -14.02 8.34
C GLU A 351 8.54 -14.15 8.28
N PHE A 352 7.99 -15.05 9.09
CA PHE A 352 6.54 -15.18 9.26
C PHE A 352 5.93 -13.91 9.85
N GLY A 353 6.55 -13.35 10.90
CA GLY A 353 6.14 -12.10 11.51
C GLY A 353 6.10 -10.94 10.53
N ILE A 354 7.17 -10.77 9.75
CA ILE A 354 7.27 -9.72 8.73
C ILE A 354 6.19 -9.93 7.64
N PHE A 355 5.96 -11.17 7.21
CA PHE A 355 4.88 -11.51 6.29
C PHE A 355 3.51 -11.12 6.84
N VAL A 356 3.23 -11.42 8.12
CA VAL A 356 1.98 -11.02 8.80
C VAL A 356 1.85 -9.50 8.84
N LEU A 357 2.90 -8.76 9.22
CA LEU A 357 2.88 -7.29 9.23
C LEU A 357 2.58 -6.71 7.84
N MET A 358 3.22 -7.22 6.79
CA MET A 358 2.97 -6.78 5.41
C MET A 358 1.54 -7.11 4.96
N PHE A 359 1.04 -8.31 5.27
CA PHE A 359 -0.32 -8.71 4.93
C PHE A 359 -1.36 -7.84 5.64
N LEU A 360 -1.18 -7.58 6.94
CA LEU A 360 -2.05 -6.71 7.73
C LEU A 360 -2.02 -5.27 7.22
N GLU A 361 -0.84 -4.74 6.86
CA GLU A 361 -0.72 -3.38 6.29
C GLU A 361 -1.48 -3.26 4.96
N VAL A 362 -1.44 -4.29 4.12
CA VAL A 362 -2.23 -4.36 2.88
C VAL A 362 -3.74 -4.46 3.18
N ALA A 363 -4.14 -5.32 4.13
CA ALA A 363 -5.53 -5.47 4.54
C ALA A 363 -6.10 -4.17 5.15
N ARG A 364 -5.31 -3.46 5.94
CA ARG A 364 -5.65 -2.13 6.49
C ARG A 364 -5.90 -1.13 5.36
N ARG A 365 -5.02 -1.07 4.36
CA ARG A 365 -5.20 -0.18 3.20
C ARG A 365 -6.43 -0.55 2.38
N TRP A 366 -6.69 -1.84 2.19
CA TRP A 366 -7.92 -2.32 1.55
C TRP A 366 -9.18 -1.82 2.26
N MET A 367 -9.22 -1.94 3.60
CA MET A 367 -10.30 -1.43 4.44
C MET A 367 -10.41 0.11 4.33
N TRP A 368 -9.29 0.82 4.41
CA TRP A 368 -9.23 2.28 4.31
C TRP A 368 -9.86 2.82 3.01
N ILE A 369 -9.78 2.08 1.90
CA ILE A 369 -10.38 2.49 0.61
C ILE A 369 -11.89 2.65 0.72
N PHE A 370 -12.61 1.80 1.47
CA PHE A 370 -14.05 1.92 1.64
C PHE A 370 -14.44 3.31 2.17
N LEU A 371 -13.82 3.70 3.29
CA LEU A 371 -14.10 4.97 3.93
C LEU A 371 -13.57 6.15 3.11
N ARG A 372 -12.38 6.04 2.50
CA ARG A 372 -11.83 7.11 1.65
C ARG A 372 -12.72 7.40 0.44
N VAL A 373 -13.17 6.35 -0.25
CA VAL A 373 -14.01 6.47 -1.45
C VAL A 373 -15.39 6.99 -1.11
N GLU A 374 -15.98 6.53 -0.01
CA GLU A 374 -17.22 7.08 0.51
C GLU A 374 -17.09 8.57 0.84
N THR A 375 -16.02 8.99 1.50
CA THR A 375 -15.76 10.41 1.76
C THR A 375 -15.72 11.22 0.47
N GLU A 376 -15.00 10.73 -0.53
CA GLU A 376 -14.90 11.40 -1.82
C GLU A 376 -16.26 11.46 -2.54
N TRP A 377 -17.06 10.40 -2.43
CA TRP A 377 -18.41 10.34 -2.97
C TRP A 377 -19.33 11.39 -2.35
N ILE A 378 -19.30 11.52 -1.02
CA ILE A 378 -20.11 12.50 -0.28
C ILE A 378 -19.71 13.93 -0.69
N ARG A 379 -18.40 14.23 -0.73
CA ARG A 379 -17.87 15.55 -1.14
C ARG A 379 -18.32 15.93 -2.56
N ASN A 380 -18.30 14.99 -3.50
CA ASN A 380 -18.73 15.25 -4.88
C ASN A 380 -20.25 15.32 -5.07
N SER A 381 -21.03 14.60 -4.26
CA SER A 381 -22.49 14.55 -4.41
C SER A 381 -23.23 15.67 -3.70
N ARG A 382 -22.64 16.27 -2.65
CA ARG A 382 -23.31 17.23 -1.77
C ARG A 382 -22.56 18.55 -1.60
N GLY A 383 -21.43 18.71 -2.29
CA GLY A 383 -20.49 19.81 -2.09
C GLY A 383 -19.51 19.52 -0.94
N PRO A 384 -18.34 20.17 -0.92
CA PRO A 384 -17.39 20.05 0.20
C PRO A 384 -18.04 20.54 1.50
N ALA A 385 -17.66 19.95 2.64
CA ALA A 385 -17.92 20.58 3.94
C ALA A 385 -17.30 22.00 3.94
N PRO A 386 -17.84 22.96 4.72
CA PRO A 386 -17.40 24.36 4.70
C PRO A 386 -15.86 24.57 4.82
N ASP A 387 -15.16 23.60 5.42
CA ASP A 387 -13.73 23.65 5.71
C ASP A 387 -12.84 22.74 4.82
N ASP A 388 -13.39 22.05 3.80
CA ASP A 388 -12.66 20.97 3.10
C ASP A 388 -12.75 21.01 1.57
N ILE A 389 -12.00 21.95 0.98
CA ILE A 389 -11.94 22.18 -0.47
C ILE A 389 -10.70 21.49 -1.05
N LEU A 390 -10.61 20.16 -0.96
CA LEU A 390 -9.47 19.44 -1.54
C LEU A 390 -9.65 19.05 -3.02
N LEU A 391 -10.89 18.86 -3.48
CA LEU A 391 -11.17 18.39 -4.86
C LEU A 391 -12.46 18.95 -5.48
N GLY A 392 -13.34 19.60 -4.71
CA GLY A 392 -14.69 20.00 -5.14
C GLY A 392 -14.81 21.26 -6.01
N GLU A 393 -13.77 22.08 -6.15
CA GLU A 393 -13.85 23.36 -6.88
C GLU A 393 -12.87 23.49 -8.05
N PHE A 394 -12.90 22.53 -8.98
CA PHE A 394 -12.39 22.79 -10.34
C PHE A 394 -13.47 22.62 -11.42
N GLY A 395 -14.72 22.38 -11.01
CA GLY A 395 -15.86 22.14 -11.91
C GLY A 395 -16.91 23.25 -11.92
N GLY A 396 -16.65 24.41 -11.31
CA GLY A 396 -17.49 25.58 -11.50
C GLY A 396 -17.33 26.06 -12.94
N LYS A 397 -18.26 25.66 -13.81
CA LYS A 397 -18.51 26.39 -15.05
C LYS A 397 -18.68 27.86 -14.67
N LEU A 398 -17.77 28.70 -15.15
CA LEU A 398 -18.11 30.08 -15.46
C LEU A 398 -19.06 30.00 -16.66
N ASP A 399 -20.31 29.63 -16.41
CA ASP A 399 -21.37 29.97 -17.34
C ASP A 399 -21.50 31.50 -17.25
N ALA A 400 -21.38 32.10 -18.43
CA ALA A 400 -21.33 33.54 -18.65
C ALA A 400 -22.51 34.27 -18.02
N ASP A 401 -22.21 35.44 -17.45
CA ASP A 401 -22.91 36.70 -17.73
C ASP A 401 -21.88 37.83 -17.73
#